data_AF-A0A178MXH6-F1
#
_entry.id   AF-A0A178MXH6-F1
#
_cell.length_a   1.000
_cell.length_b   1.000
_cell.length_c   1.000
_cell.angle_alpha   90.00
_cell.angle_beta   90.00
_cell.angle_gamma   90.00
#
_symmetry.space_group_name_H-M   'P 1'
#
loop_
_entity.id
_entity.type
_entity.pdbx_description
1 polymer ?
#
loop_
_entity_poly.entity_id
_entity_poly.type
_entity_poly.pdbx_seq_one_letter_code
_entity_poly.pdbx_strand_id
1 'polypeptide(L)'
;MRRLASIVLILAVAGCALPTVPWQNPNVPQDQWRTDWNGCRRWSDAQVGYQDTSEGSMFNDYDRARARKQMDALTASCMRDRGYFPIRK
;
A
#
# COMPACT_ATOMS: atom_id res chain seq x y z
N MET A 1 -25.42 -24.09 -29.29
CA MET A 1 -24.17 -24.18 -28.49
C MET A 1 -23.06 -23.20 -28.91
N ARG A 2 -23.21 -22.43 -30.01
CA ARG A 2 -22.15 -21.55 -30.56
C ARG A 2 -22.19 -20.09 -30.07
N ARG A 3 -23.21 -19.70 -29.27
CA ARG A 3 -23.41 -18.32 -28.78
C ARG A 3 -23.04 -18.10 -27.30
N LEU A 4 -22.73 -19.16 -26.56
CA LEU A 4 -22.37 -19.06 -25.14
C LEU A 4 -20.86 -18.82 -24.93
N ALA A 5 -20.03 -19.11 -25.93
CA ALA A 5 -18.59 -18.92 -25.86
C ALA A 5 -18.18 -17.42 -25.85
N SER A 6 -19.05 -16.52 -26.31
CA SER A 6 -18.72 -15.10 -26.45
C SER A 6 -18.91 -14.28 -25.17
N ILE A 7 -19.63 -14.78 -24.16
CA ILE A 7 -19.90 -14.04 -22.92
C ILE A 7 -18.79 -14.25 -21.88
N VAL A 8 -18.07 -15.38 -21.94
CA VAL A 8 -17.02 -15.73 -20.96
C VAL A 8 -15.74 -14.90 -21.16
N LEU A 9 -15.50 -14.36 -22.36
CA LEU A 9 -14.26 -13.63 -22.65
C LEU A 9 -14.22 -12.20 -22.11
N ILE A 10 -15.36 -11.58 -21.79
CA ILE A 10 -15.43 -10.15 -21.41
C ILE A 10 -15.32 -9.93 -19.90
N LEU A 11 -15.59 -10.94 -19.06
CA LEU A 11 -15.58 -10.80 -17.58
C LEU A 11 -14.23 -11.08 -16.90
N ALA A 12 -13.19 -11.50 -17.63
CA ALA A 12 -11.91 -11.86 -17.03
C ALA A 12 -10.96 -10.66 -16.78
N VAL A 13 -11.35 -9.43 -17.16
CA VAL A 13 -10.57 -8.21 -16.88
C VAL A 13 -11.27 -7.39 -15.80
N ALA A 14 -11.66 -8.05 -14.70
CA ALA A 14 -11.73 -7.37 -13.42
C ALA A 14 -10.29 -7.06 -13.01
N GLY A 15 -9.70 -6.05 -13.65
CA GLY A 15 -8.41 -5.51 -13.28
C GLY A 15 -8.47 -5.20 -11.80
N CYS A 16 -7.66 -5.89 -11.00
CA CYS A 16 -7.43 -5.52 -9.62
C CYS A 16 -7.25 -4.00 -9.61
N ALA A 17 -8.14 -3.28 -8.93
CA ALA A 17 -7.94 -1.87 -8.61
C ALA A 17 -6.70 -1.82 -7.71
N LEU A 18 -5.55 -1.89 -8.36
CA LEU A 18 -4.25 -1.97 -7.76
C LEU A 18 -4.14 -0.68 -6.96
N PRO A 19 -4.07 -0.72 -5.62
CA PRO A 19 -3.96 0.50 -4.81
C PRO A 19 -2.82 1.33 -5.38
N THR A 20 -3.16 2.52 -5.88
CA THR A 20 -2.23 3.39 -6.57
C THR A 20 -1.18 3.82 -5.57
N VAL A 21 0.09 3.58 -5.86
CA VAL A 21 1.20 3.99 -5.01
C VAL A 21 1.24 5.53 -5.02
N PRO A 22 1.08 6.23 -3.88
CA PRO A 22 1.03 7.69 -3.84
C PRO A 22 2.41 8.34 -3.96
N TRP A 23 3.37 7.65 -4.58
CA TRP A 23 4.77 8.02 -4.71
C TRP A 23 5.22 7.77 -6.15
N GLN A 24 6.09 8.64 -6.64
CA GLN A 24 6.68 8.54 -7.97
C GLN A 24 8.19 8.80 -7.93
N ASN A 25 8.92 8.18 -8.85
CA ASN A 25 10.33 8.47 -9.11
C ASN A 25 10.58 8.37 -10.62
N PRO A 26 10.93 9.48 -11.32
CA PRO A 26 11.09 9.47 -12.78
C PRO A 26 12.28 8.63 -13.25
N ASN A 27 13.21 8.30 -12.36
CA ASN A 27 14.40 7.51 -12.67
C ASN A 27 14.19 6.00 -12.44
N VAL A 28 13.01 5.60 -11.93
CA VAL A 28 12.70 4.21 -11.61
C VAL A 28 11.48 3.77 -12.42
N PRO A 29 11.52 2.58 -13.06
CA PRO A 29 10.37 2.00 -13.75
C PRO A 29 9.12 1.93 -12.86
N GLN A 30 7.95 2.27 -13.42
CA GLN A 30 6.70 2.42 -12.66
C GLN A 30 6.25 1.11 -11.97
N ASP A 31 6.54 -0.03 -12.58
CA ASP A 31 6.31 -1.36 -12.03
C ASP A 31 7.07 -1.61 -10.72
N GLN A 32 8.25 -0.98 -10.53
CA GLN A 32 9.02 -1.09 -9.29
C GLN A 32 8.48 -0.23 -8.14
N TRP A 33 7.71 0.82 -8.42
CA TRP A 33 7.21 1.75 -7.39
C TRP A 33 6.41 1.02 -6.30
N ARG A 34 5.59 0.03 -6.70
CA ARG A 34 4.84 -0.80 -5.74
C ARG A 34 5.75 -1.69 -4.91
N THR A 35 6.75 -2.31 -5.54
CA THR A 35 7.67 -3.22 -4.85
C THR A 35 8.44 -2.47 -3.77
N ASP A 36 8.95 -1.28 -4.09
CA ASP A 36 9.67 -0.42 -3.16
C ASP A 36 8.76 0.10 -2.05
N TRP A 37 7.56 0.57 -2.39
CA TRP A 37 6.58 1.02 -1.41
C TRP A 37 6.17 -0.09 -0.43
N ASN A 38 5.93 -1.31 -0.93
CA ASN A 38 5.63 -2.47 -0.10
C ASN A 38 6.84 -2.88 0.76
N GLY A 39 8.05 -2.75 0.25
CA GLY A 39 9.29 -2.92 1.01
C GLY A 39 9.37 -1.95 2.17
N CYS A 40 9.18 -0.65 1.91
CA CYS A 40 9.15 0.39 2.93
C CYS A 40 8.04 0.18 3.97
N ARG A 41 6.84 -0.26 3.55
CA ARG A 41 5.74 -0.58 4.46
C ARG A 41 6.06 -1.75 5.40
N ARG A 42 6.66 -2.83 4.89
CA ARG A 42 7.06 -3.97 5.71
C ARG A 42 8.17 -3.61 6.69
N TRP A 43 9.13 -2.80 6.24
CA TRP A 43 10.16 -2.27 7.12
C TRP A 43 9.57 -1.36 8.22
N SER A 44 8.67 -0.43 7.88
CA SER A 44 8.07 0.46 8.88
C SER A 44 7.19 -0.28 9.89
N ASP A 45 6.47 -1.31 9.45
CA ASP A 45 5.71 -2.21 10.33
C ASP A 45 6.63 -2.89 11.37
N ALA A 46 7.75 -3.45 10.92
CA ALA A 46 8.75 -4.06 11.80
C ALA A 46 9.37 -3.05 12.78
N GLN A 47 9.51 -1.78 12.40
CA GLN A 47 10.06 -0.72 13.26
C GLN A 47 9.07 -0.24 14.33
N VAL A 48 7.76 -0.20 14.02
CA VAL A 48 6.74 0.22 15.01
C VAL A 48 6.42 -0.91 15.97
N GLY A 49 6.40 -2.16 15.51
CA GLY A 49 6.19 -3.34 16.36
C GLY A 49 4.84 -3.35 17.08
N TYR A 50 3.86 -2.57 16.58
CA TYR A 50 2.52 -2.51 17.17
C TYR A 50 1.81 -3.85 16.96
N GLN A 51 1.32 -4.44 18.05
CA GLN A 51 0.48 -5.63 18.03
C GLN A 51 -0.93 -5.24 18.44
N ASP A 52 -1.90 -5.58 17.60
CA ASP A 52 -3.30 -5.33 17.87
C ASP A 52 -3.80 -6.35 18.90
N THR A 53 -3.95 -5.94 20.15
CA THR A 53 -4.57 -6.77 21.19
C THR A 53 -6.08 -6.77 20.98
N SER A 54 -6.71 -7.96 20.92
CA SER A 54 -8.11 -8.13 20.49
C SER A 54 -9.17 -7.54 21.44
N GLU A 55 -8.77 -6.88 22.52
CA GLU A 55 -9.69 -6.23 23.45
C GLU A 55 -10.14 -4.89 22.87
N GLY A 56 -11.33 -4.83 22.28
CA GLY A 56 -11.86 -3.58 21.72
C GLY A 56 -12.13 -2.53 22.80
N SER A 57 -11.19 -1.61 23.00
CA SER A 57 -11.33 -0.43 23.87
C SER A 57 -11.02 0.85 23.09
N MET A 58 -11.58 1.99 23.50
CA MET A 58 -11.27 3.29 22.87
C MET A 58 -9.77 3.65 22.96
N PHE A 59 -9.08 3.16 23.99
CA PHE A 59 -7.63 3.33 24.12
C PHE A 59 -6.88 2.56 23.02
N ASN A 60 -7.35 1.37 22.64
CA ASN A 60 -6.77 0.58 21.56
C ASN A 60 -6.98 1.22 20.18
N ASP A 61 -8.12 1.89 19.94
CA ASP A 61 -8.31 2.64 18.70
C ASP A 61 -7.37 3.86 18.61
N TYR A 62 -7.14 4.54 19.74
CA TYR A 62 -6.16 5.63 19.80
C TYR A 62 -4.73 5.13 19.52
N ASP A 63 -4.32 4.04 20.16
CA ASP A 63 -2.98 3.47 19.98
C ASP A 63 -2.79 2.93 18.56
N ARG A 64 -3.82 2.27 17.99
CA ARG A 64 -3.83 1.85 16.58
C ARG A 64 -3.66 3.03 15.64
N ALA A 65 -4.39 4.13 15.87
CA ALA A 65 -4.28 5.34 15.05
C ALA A 65 -2.89 5.99 15.17
N ARG A 66 -2.31 6.00 16.38
CA ARG A 66 -0.96 6.50 16.63
C ARG A 66 0.10 5.65 15.94
N ALA A 67 0.02 4.32 16.07
CA ALA A 67 0.90 3.38 15.39
C ALA A 67 0.83 3.55 13.87
N ARG A 68 -0.40 3.68 13.32
CA ARG A 68 -0.61 3.93 11.90
C ARG A 68 0.09 5.20 11.42
N LYS A 69 -0.05 6.32 12.15
CA LYS A 69 0.65 7.57 11.82
C LYS A 69 2.16 7.41 11.83
N GLN A 70 2.70 6.69 12.81
CA GLN A 70 4.13 6.42 12.91
C GLN A 70 4.63 5.57 11.74
N MET A 71 3.91 4.51 11.38
CA MET A 71 4.21 3.69 10.21
C MET A 71 4.18 4.50 8.91
N ASP A 72 3.17 5.37 8.73
CA ASP A 72 3.05 6.21 7.54
C ASP A 72 4.23 7.21 7.46
N ALA A 73 4.65 7.79 8.59
CA ALA A 73 5.81 8.68 8.65
C ALA A 73 7.13 7.98 8.32
N LEU A 74 7.35 6.76 8.84
CA LEU A 74 8.52 5.94 8.55
C LEU A 74 8.55 5.50 7.09
N THR A 75 7.41 5.05 6.57
CA THR A 75 7.26 4.70 5.15
C THR A 75 7.60 5.91 4.27
N ALA A 76 7.12 7.10 4.64
CA ALA A 76 7.43 8.32 3.91
C ALA A 76 8.91 8.70 3.96
N SER A 77 9.61 8.45 5.08
CA SER A 77 11.06 8.64 5.16
C SER A 77 11.78 7.67 4.22
N CYS A 78 11.47 6.38 4.33
CA CYS A 78 12.05 5.33 3.51
C CYS A 78 11.88 5.56 2.00
N MET A 79 10.72 6.06 1.58
CA MET A 79 10.48 6.42 0.18
C MET A 79 11.32 7.63 -0.25
N ARG A 80 11.41 8.67 0.59
CA ARG A 80 12.25 9.85 0.32
C ARG A 80 13.73 9.48 0.22
N ASP A 81 14.21 8.59 1.08
CA ASP A 81 15.60 8.11 1.07
C ASP A 81 15.93 7.34 -0.23
N ARG A 82 14.92 6.70 -0.85
CA ARG A 82 15.00 6.07 -2.18
C ARG A 82 14.82 7.04 -3.35
N GLY A 83 14.70 8.35 -3.09
CA GLY A 83 14.52 9.37 -4.14
C GLY A 83 13.10 9.45 -4.70
N TYR A 84 12.10 8.89 -4.01
CA TYR A 84 10.70 9.04 -4.40
C TYR A 84 10.09 10.34 -3.85
N PHE A 85 9.12 10.87 -4.59
CA PHE A 85 8.36 12.06 -4.24
C PHE A 85 6.86 11.74 -4.17
N PRO A 86 6.11 12.36 -3.24
CA PRO A 86 4.67 12.14 -3.17
C PRO A 86 3.97 12.73 -4.40
N ILE A 87 3.03 11.97 -4.96
CA ILE A 87 2.17 12.46 -6.04
C ILE A 87 1.18 13.44 -5.40
N ARG A 88 1.26 14.72 -5.78
CA ARG A 88 0.26 15.71 -5.35
C ARG A 88 -1.05 15.37 -6.09
N LYS A 89 -2.14 15.19 -5.34
CA LYS A 89 -3.49 15.11 -5.89
C LYS A 89 -3.96 16.47 -6.37
#